data_AF-A0A8J6A0T7-F1
#
_entry.id   AF-A0A8J6A0T7-F1
#
_cell.length_a   1.000
_cell.length_b   1.000
_cell.length_c   1.000
_cell.angle_alpha   90.00
_cell.angle_beta   90.00
_cell.angle_gamma   90.00
#
_symmetry.space_group_name_H-M   'P 1'
#
loop_
_entity.id
_entity.type
_entity.pdbx_description
1 polymer ?
#
loop_
_entity_poly.entity_id
_entity_poly.type
_entity_poly.pdbx_seq_one_letter_code
_entity_poly.pdbx_strand_id
1 'polypeptide(L)'
;IVFLHNDRYIEFHSQSGFYYKTRIPKFGRDFSYHYPSCDLYFVGASSEVYRLNLEQGRYLNPLQTDAAENNVCDVNAVHGLFATGTVEGRVECWDPRTRGRVGLLDCALSSVTADSEVNSLPTISALKFNGALTMAVGTSTGQVLLYDLRSDKPLLVKDHQYELPIKSVHFQDSLDLILSADSRIIKIWNKNSGKIFTSLEPEHDINDVCLYPSS
;
A
#
# COMPACT_ATOMS: atom_id res chain seq x y z
N ILE A 1 20.55 1.57 0.18
CA ILE A 1 19.36 0.74 -0.11
C ILE A 1 19.01 -0.03 1.16
N VAL A 2 17.73 -0.25 1.42
CA VAL A 2 17.25 -1.03 2.56
C VAL A 2 16.44 -2.20 2.01
N PHE A 3 16.69 -3.41 2.52
CA PHE A 3 15.92 -4.61 2.19
C PHE A 3 15.25 -5.15 3.43
N LEU A 4 14.00 -5.57 3.30
CA LEU A 4 13.27 -6.35 4.30
C LEU A 4 13.23 -7.80 3.82
N HIS A 5 13.77 -8.71 4.62
CA HIS A 5 13.86 -10.14 4.31
C HIS A 5 12.75 -10.95 4.96
N ASN A 6 12.45 -12.11 4.37
CA ASN A 6 11.42 -13.05 4.84
C ASN A 6 11.68 -13.61 6.25
N ASP A 7 12.91 -13.53 6.75
CA ASP A 7 13.35 -14.03 8.06
C ASP A 7 13.33 -12.96 9.18
N ARG A 8 12.62 -11.85 8.93
CA ARG A 8 12.45 -10.67 9.80
C ARG A 8 13.66 -9.73 9.87
N TYR A 9 14.70 -10.00 9.09
CA TYR A 9 15.86 -9.14 9.08
C TYR A 9 15.70 -7.97 8.11
N ILE A 10 16.31 -6.85 8.49
CA ILE A 10 16.43 -5.65 7.68
C ILE A 10 17.92 -5.46 7.39
N GLU A 11 18.26 -5.31 6.13
CA GLU A 11 19.63 -5.12 5.68
C GLU A 11 19.80 -3.75 5.02
N PHE A 12 20.80 -3.02 5.47
CA PHE A 12 21.22 -1.75 4.95
C PHE A 12 22.44 -1.95 4.07
N HIS A 13 22.40 -1.38 2.87
CA HIS A 13 23.47 -1.43 1.89
C HIS A 13 23.89 -0.02 1.49
N SER A 14 25.19 0.21 1.45
CA SER A 14 25.83 1.42 0.91
C SER A 14 26.41 1.11 -0.48
N GLN A 15 27.10 2.09 -1.08
CA GLN A 15 27.83 1.86 -2.34
C GLN A 15 28.94 0.81 -2.18
N SER A 16 29.48 0.63 -0.98
CA SER A 16 30.51 -0.36 -0.68
C SER A 16 29.94 -1.77 -0.40
N GLY A 17 28.63 -1.96 -0.54
CA GLY A 17 27.93 -3.21 -0.28
C GLY A 17 27.23 -3.22 1.08
N PHE A 18 27.25 -4.39 1.74
CA PHE A 18 26.61 -4.58 3.04
C PHE A 18 27.12 -3.58 4.08
N TYR A 19 26.19 -2.88 4.74
CA TYR A 19 26.51 -1.88 5.75
C TYR A 19 26.09 -2.33 7.16
N TYR A 20 24.83 -2.76 7.32
CA TYR A 20 24.29 -3.11 8.64
C TYR A 20 23.11 -4.08 8.54
N LYS A 21 22.89 -4.89 9.59
CA LYS A 21 21.77 -5.83 9.70
C LYS A 21 21.11 -5.70 11.07
N THR A 22 19.79 -5.57 11.07
CA THR A 22 18.96 -5.56 12.28
C THR A 22 17.70 -6.41 12.06
N ARG A 23 16.85 -6.55 13.07
CA ARG A 23 15.68 -7.43 13.03
C ARG A 23 14.46 -6.77 13.65
N ILE A 24 13.29 -7.02 13.06
CA ILE A 24 11.99 -6.72 13.68
C ILE A 24 11.42 -7.92 14.44
N PRO A 25 10.56 -7.71 15.47
CA PRO A 25 10.02 -8.80 16.28
C PRO A 25 9.15 -9.81 15.51
N LYS A 26 8.37 -9.34 14.52
CA LYS A 26 7.43 -10.15 13.73
C LYS A 26 7.77 -10.13 12.25
N PHE A 27 7.15 -11.01 11.47
CA PHE A 27 7.34 -11.09 10.01
C PHE A 27 6.81 -9.83 9.35
N GLY A 28 7.69 -9.15 8.61
CA GLY A 28 7.33 -7.97 7.83
C GLY A 28 6.77 -8.37 6.46
N ARG A 29 5.86 -7.56 5.94
CA ARG A 29 5.25 -7.70 4.60
C ARG A 29 5.61 -6.54 3.69
N ASP A 30 5.70 -5.33 4.25
CA ASP A 30 5.98 -4.12 3.52
C ASP A 30 6.63 -3.08 4.44
N PHE A 31 7.27 -2.06 3.86
CA PHE A 31 7.84 -0.95 4.60
C PHE A 31 7.87 0.34 3.79
N SER A 32 7.78 1.48 4.48
CA SER A 32 7.82 2.79 3.86
C SER A 32 8.73 3.75 4.64
N TYR A 33 9.38 4.65 3.92
CA TYR A 33 10.29 5.65 4.48
C TYR A 33 9.62 7.02 4.55
N HIS A 34 9.54 7.59 5.75
CA HIS A 34 9.10 8.97 5.95
C HIS A 34 10.32 9.89 5.98
N TYR A 35 10.54 10.56 4.86
CA TYR A 35 11.71 11.40 4.63
C TYR A 35 11.90 12.51 5.69
N PRO A 36 10.87 13.28 6.11
CA PRO A 36 11.05 14.40 7.03
C PRO A 36 11.54 14.03 8.43
N SER A 37 11.18 12.85 8.94
CA SER A 37 11.59 12.39 10.28
C SER A 37 12.65 11.29 10.26
N CYS A 38 13.10 10.87 9.08
CA CYS A 38 14.02 9.76 8.89
C CYS A 38 13.52 8.44 9.51
N ASP A 39 12.20 8.23 9.55
CA ASP A 39 11.59 7.01 10.11
C ASP A 39 11.30 5.99 9.01
N LEU A 40 11.76 4.75 9.20
CA LEU A 40 11.27 3.59 8.48
C LEU A 40 10.12 2.96 9.26
N TYR A 41 8.97 2.82 8.59
CA TYR A 41 7.79 2.12 9.09
C TYR A 41 7.75 0.73 8.49
N PHE A 42 7.65 -0.31 9.33
CA PHE A 42 7.51 -1.70 8.90
C PHE A 42 6.16 -2.25 9.33
N VAL A 43 5.45 -2.85 8.39
CA VAL A 43 4.16 -3.52 8.61
C VAL A 43 4.28 -5.01 8.32
N GLY A 44 3.39 -5.82 8.86
CA GLY A 44 3.37 -7.26 8.58
C GLY A 44 2.41 -8.06 9.44
N ALA A 45 2.81 -9.26 9.84
CA ALA A 45 2.03 -10.19 10.66
C ALA A 45 1.98 -9.76 12.15
N SER A 46 1.49 -8.55 12.39
CA SER A 46 1.34 -7.91 13.70
C SER A 46 0.35 -6.75 13.62
N SER A 47 -0.30 -6.46 14.76
CA SER A 47 -1.04 -5.22 15.00
C SER A 47 -0.13 -4.00 15.20
N GLU A 48 1.16 -4.23 15.40
CA GLU A 48 2.16 -3.18 15.63
C GLU A 48 2.85 -2.77 14.33
N VAL A 49 2.96 -1.46 14.09
CA VAL A 49 3.83 -0.89 13.06
C VAL A 49 5.16 -0.52 13.69
N TYR A 50 6.22 -1.24 13.34
CA TYR A 50 7.55 -1.00 13.90
C TYR A 50 8.20 0.21 13.25
N ARG A 51 8.83 1.06 14.07
CA ARG A 51 9.47 2.30 13.62
C ARG A 51 10.95 2.29 13.92
N LEU A 52 11.79 2.39 12.89
CA LEU A 52 13.24 2.54 13.04
C LEU A 52 13.65 3.92 12.56
N ASN A 53 14.14 4.75 13.48
CA ASN A 53 14.64 6.08 13.14
C ASN A 53 16.11 5.97 12.70
N LEU A 54 16.39 6.38 11.46
CA LEU A 54 17.72 6.27 10.85
C LEU A 54 18.69 7.35 11.32
N GLU A 55 18.18 8.48 11.81
CA GLU A 55 19.01 9.56 12.36
C GLU A 55 19.51 9.20 13.78
N GLN A 56 18.61 8.67 14.62
CA GLN A 56 18.92 8.26 16.00
C GLN A 56 19.50 6.83 16.08
N GLY A 57 19.36 6.03 15.01
CA GLY A 57 19.83 4.65 14.97
C GLY A 57 19.12 3.71 15.94
N ARG A 58 17.85 3.98 16.29
CA ARG A 58 17.08 3.18 17.26
C ARG A 58 15.64 2.97 16.85
N TYR A 59 15.05 1.89 17.39
CA TYR A 59 13.61 1.70 17.31
C TYR A 59 12.88 2.70 18.21
N LEU A 60 11.85 3.32 17.66
CA LEU A 60 10.88 4.12 18.41
C LEU A 60 9.73 3.22 18.88
N ASN A 61 8.88 3.75 19.75
CA ASN A 61 7.67 3.05 20.15
C ASN A 61 6.81 2.73 18.91
N PRO A 62 6.35 1.47 18.76
CA PRO A 62 5.54 1.09 17.62
C PRO A 62 4.18 1.81 17.64
N LEU A 63 3.57 1.96 16.46
CA LEU A 63 2.17 2.39 16.38
C LEU A 63 1.28 1.17 16.57
N GLN A 64 0.25 1.30 17.41
CA GLN A 64 -0.71 0.23 17.67
C GLN A 64 -1.93 0.42 16.77
N THR A 65 -2.12 -0.46 15.79
CA THR A 65 -3.32 -0.51 14.94
C THR A 65 -4.45 -1.31 15.62
N ASP A 66 -5.68 -1.15 15.14
CA ASP A 66 -6.84 -1.95 15.60
C ASP A 66 -6.94 -3.29 14.85
N ALA A 67 -6.07 -3.53 13.86
CA ALA A 67 -6.01 -4.73 13.05
C ALA A 67 -5.19 -5.84 13.68
N ALA A 68 -5.49 -7.09 13.33
CA ALA A 68 -4.64 -8.22 13.69
C ALA A 68 -3.32 -8.20 12.91
N GLU A 69 -3.37 -7.82 11.63
CA GLU A 69 -2.23 -7.80 10.73
C GLU A 69 -2.35 -6.68 9.68
N ASN A 70 -1.19 -6.20 9.24
CA ASN A 70 -1.05 -5.10 8.29
C ASN A 70 -0.27 -5.59 7.06
N ASN A 71 -0.85 -5.47 5.87
CA ASN A 71 -0.31 -6.07 4.65
C ASN A 71 0.60 -5.13 3.86
N VAL A 72 0.20 -3.87 3.76
CA VAL A 72 0.85 -2.85 2.92
C VAL A 72 0.89 -1.51 3.63
N CYS A 73 1.80 -0.65 3.22
CA CYS A 73 1.87 0.72 3.70
C CYS A 73 2.42 1.68 2.66
N ASP A 74 2.03 2.95 2.75
CA ASP A 74 2.60 4.03 1.94
C ASP A 74 2.67 5.31 2.78
N VAL A 75 3.58 6.19 2.41
CA VAL A 75 3.70 7.52 3.01
C VAL A 75 3.40 8.55 1.95
N ASN A 76 2.44 9.43 2.23
CA ASN A 76 2.11 10.52 1.32
C ASN A 76 3.31 11.47 1.17
N ALA A 77 3.78 11.67 -0.05
CA ALA A 77 4.95 12.48 -0.34
C ALA A 77 4.76 13.99 -0.08
N VAL A 78 3.53 14.50 -0.07
CA VAL A 78 3.23 15.94 0.10
C VAL A 78 3.17 16.33 1.57
N HIS A 79 2.40 15.58 2.38
CA HIS A 79 2.13 15.95 3.78
C HIS A 79 2.63 14.93 4.81
N GLY A 80 3.21 13.80 4.38
CA GLY A 80 3.81 12.81 5.28
C GLY A 80 2.84 11.93 6.04
N LEU A 81 1.56 11.87 5.63
CA LEU A 81 0.59 10.94 6.23
C LEU A 81 1.03 9.51 5.93
N PHE A 82 1.20 8.73 6.98
CA PHE A 82 1.41 7.29 6.86
C PHE A 82 0.05 6.60 6.78
N ALA A 83 -0.10 5.67 5.85
CA ALA A 83 -1.27 4.81 5.78
C ALA A 83 -0.87 3.34 5.70
N THR A 84 -1.67 2.47 6.31
CA THR A 84 -1.50 1.02 6.21
C THR A 84 -2.81 0.32 5.90
N GLY A 85 -2.74 -0.69 5.05
CA GLY A 85 -3.85 -1.54 4.67
C GLY A 85 -3.89 -2.81 5.52
N THR A 86 -5.05 -3.12 6.09
CA THR A 86 -5.21 -4.19 7.09
C THR A 86 -5.85 -5.44 6.50
N VAL A 87 -5.75 -6.56 7.24
CA VAL A 87 -6.39 -7.83 6.89
C VAL A 87 -7.92 -7.75 6.99
N GLU A 88 -8.47 -6.85 7.80
CA GLU A 88 -9.92 -6.63 7.96
C GLU A 88 -10.51 -5.72 6.86
N GLY A 89 -9.74 -5.40 5.81
CA GLY A 89 -10.23 -4.58 4.69
C GLY A 89 -10.33 -3.10 5.01
N ARG A 90 -9.53 -2.61 5.97
CA ARG A 90 -9.50 -1.20 6.38
C ARG A 90 -8.19 -0.54 6.01
N VAL A 91 -8.22 0.78 5.88
CA VAL A 91 -7.03 1.61 5.81
C VAL A 91 -6.96 2.49 7.05
N GLU A 92 -5.87 2.35 7.79
CA GLU A 92 -5.57 3.19 8.95
C GLU A 92 -4.55 4.26 8.59
N CYS A 93 -4.86 5.51 8.92
CA CYS A 93 -4.02 6.67 8.63
C CYS A 93 -3.46 7.27 9.92
N TRP A 94 -2.17 7.58 9.91
CA TRP A 94 -1.40 8.10 11.04
C TRP A 94 -0.59 9.32 10.61
N ASP A 95 -0.72 10.44 11.34
CA ASP A 95 0.17 11.58 11.18
C ASP A 95 1.37 11.43 12.12
N PRO A 96 2.62 11.35 11.63
CA PRO A 96 3.82 11.19 12.44
C PRO A 96 4.02 12.25 13.54
N ARG A 97 3.40 13.43 13.37
CA ARG A 97 3.44 14.54 14.33
C ARG A 97 2.48 14.33 15.49
N THR A 98 1.51 13.44 15.33
CA THR A 98 0.53 13.08 16.33
C THR A 98 0.84 11.70 16.90
N ARG A 99 0.38 11.42 18.12
CA ARG A 99 0.64 10.14 18.81
C ARG A 99 -0.47 9.09 18.59
N GLY A 100 -1.47 9.38 17.76
CA GLY A 100 -2.64 8.54 17.57
C GLY A 100 -3.06 8.43 16.12
N ARG A 101 -3.92 7.46 15.82
CA ARG A 101 -4.56 7.31 14.52
C ARG A 101 -5.41 8.53 14.22
N VAL A 102 -5.29 9.06 13.00
CA VAL A 102 -6.03 10.24 12.55
C VAL A 102 -7.17 9.91 11.60
N GLY A 103 -7.15 8.73 10.97
CA GLY A 103 -8.22 8.30 10.07
C GLY A 103 -8.36 6.78 10.03
N LEU A 104 -9.60 6.33 9.83
CA LEU A 104 -9.95 4.94 9.58
C LEU A 104 -10.93 4.93 8.42
N LEU A 105 -10.60 4.19 7.36
CA LEU A 105 -11.44 4.02 6.19
C LEU A 105 -11.79 2.54 6.05
N ASP A 106 -13.09 2.23 6.00
CA ASP A 106 -13.59 0.88 5.74
C ASP A 106 -13.80 0.69 4.24
N CYS A 107 -12.92 -0.09 3.61
CA CYS A 107 -13.00 -0.37 2.17
C CYS A 107 -13.79 -1.66 1.89
N ALA A 108 -13.94 -2.54 2.87
CA ALA A 108 -14.55 -3.86 2.67
C ALA A 108 -15.99 -3.75 2.15
N LEU A 109 -16.77 -2.84 2.72
CA LEU A 109 -18.14 -2.58 2.29
C LEU A 109 -18.24 -1.97 0.89
N SER A 110 -17.24 -1.18 0.49
CA SER A 110 -17.21 -0.50 -0.80
C SER A 110 -16.74 -1.41 -1.94
N SER A 111 -16.05 -2.51 -1.63
CA SER A 111 -15.57 -3.50 -2.60
C SER A 111 -16.61 -4.57 -2.96
N VAL A 112 -17.67 -4.74 -2.16
CA VAL A 112 -18.71 -5.74 -2.42
C VAL A 112 -19.71 -5.17 -3.41
N THR A 113 -19.71 -5.70 -4.64
CA THR A 113 -20.81 -5.45 -5.59
C THR A 113 -21.99 -6.36 -5.25
N ALA A 114 -23.22 -5.96 -5.59
CA ALA A 114 -24.44 -6.69 -5.23
C ALA A 114 -24.49 -8.16 -5.71
N ASP A 115 -23.63 -8.52 -6.66
CA ASP A 115 -23.54 -9.85 -7.27
C ASP A 115 -22.37 -10.71 -6.71
N SER A 116 -21.61 -10.20 -5.74
CA SER A 116 -20.46 -10.91 -5.15
C SER A 116 -20.90 -11.84 -4.02
N GLU A 117 -20.80 -13.16 -4.19
CA GLU A 117 -20.90 -14.10 -3.06
C GLU A 117 -19.66 -13.93 -2.15
N VAL A 118 -19.80 -13.15 -1.07
CA VAL A 118 -18.68 -12.86 -0.16
C VAL A 118 -18.39 -14.07 0.72
N ASN A 119 -17.52 -14.97 0.24
CA ASN A 119 -17.01 -16.10 1.03
C ASN A 119 -16.07 -15.65 2.18
N SER A 120 -15.42 -14.49 2.05
CA SER A 120 -14.55 -13.88 3.05
C SER A 120 -14.42 -12.37 2.85
N LEU A 121 -14.23 -11.61 3.93
CA LEU A 121 -14.00 -10.16 3.86
C LEU A 121 -12.73 -9.86 3.01
N PRO A 122 -12.81 -8.92 2.06
CA PRO A 122 -11.66 -8.56 1.24
C PRO A 122 -10.61 -7.83 2.06
N THR A 123 -9.37 -8.30 1.96
CA THR A 123 -8.21 -7.69 2.64
C THR A 123 -7.58 -6.62 1.76
N ILE A 124 -6.87 -5.66 2.35
CA ILE A 124 -6.12 -4.68 1.55
C ILE A 124 -4.78 -5.29 1.12
N SER A 125 -4.51 -5.31 -0.18
CA SER A 125 -3.30 -5.92 -0.76
C SER A 125 -2.39 -4.93 -1.49
N ALA A 126 -2.89 -3.74 -1.84
CA ALA A 126 -2.10 -2.65 -2.41
C ALA A 126 -2.60 -1.30 -1.90
N LEU A 127 -1.69 -0.34 -1.71
CA LEU A 127 -2.02 1.00 -1.27
C LEU A 127 -1.04 1.99 -1.90
N LYS A 128 -1.57 3.05 -2.53
CA LYS A 128 -0.71 4.09 -3.11
C LYS A 128 -1.34 5.48 -3.03
N PHE A 129 -0.58 6.47 -2.57
CA PHE A 129 -0.98 7.87 -2.65
C PHE A 129 -0.68 8.48 -4.03
N ASN A 130 -1.52 9.43 -4.43
CA ASN A 130 -1.27 10.34 -5.55
C ASN A 130 -1.57 11.78 -5.14
N GLY A 131 -0.53 12.62 -5.19
CA GLY A 131 -0.61 14.01 -4.75
C GLY A 131 -1.03 14.11 -3.28
N ALA A 132 -1.77 15.18 -2.95
CA ALA A 132 -2.15 15.48 -1.57
C ALA A 132 -3.49 14.88 -1.12
N LEU A 133 -4.33 14.42 -2.05
CA LEU A 133 -5.73 14.09 -1.74
C LEU A 133 -6.17 12.74 -2.27
N THR A 134 -5.52 12.19 -3.30
CA THR A 134 -5.97 10.94 -3.91
C THR A 134 -5.22 9.76 -3.30
N MET A 135 -5.94 8.67 -3.05
CA MET A 135 -5.38 7.40 -2.62
C MET A 135 -6.05 6.27 -3.40
N ALA A 136 -5.26 5.32 -3.90
CA ALA A 136 -5.78 4.08 -4.46
C ALA A 136 -5.55 2.93 -3.47
N VAL A 137 -6.55 2.07 -3.36
CA VAL A 137 -6.58 0.90 -2.49
C VAL A 137 -6.91 -0.32 -3.34
N GLY A 138 -6.03 -1.31 -3.38
CA GLY A 138 -6.27 -2.59 -4.03
C GLY A 138 -6.67 -3.66 -3.01
N THR A 139 -7.64 -4.50 -3.37
CA THR A 139 -8.13 -5.59 -2.52
C THR A 139 -7.60 -6.95 -2.95
N SER A 140 -7.66 -7.92 -2.04
CA SER A 140 -7.32 -9.32 -2.33
C SER A 140 -8.28 -9.99 -3.30
N THR A 141 -9.46 -9.41 -3.52
CA THR A 141 -10.51 -9.90 -4.43
C THR A 141 -10.46 -9.25 -5.82
N GLY A 142 -9.45 -8.41 -6.10
CA GLY A 142 -9.22 -7.86 -7.45
C GLY A 142 -9.92 -6.55 -7.74
N GLN A 143 -10.46 -5.87 -6.74
CA GLN A 143 -10.98 -4.50 -6.90
C GLN A 143 -9.92 -3.46 -6.56
N VAL A 144 -9.91 -2.37 -7.32
CA VAL A 144 -9.14 -1.15 -7.05
C VAL A 144 -10.12 -0.03 -6.77
N LEU A 145 -10.06 0.53 -5.56
CA LEU A 145 -10.89 1.62 -5.10
C LEU A 145 -10.06 2.90 -5.10
N LEU A 146 -10.54 3.94 -5.78
CA LEU A 146 -9.95 5.26 -5.79
C LEU A 146 -10.71 6.15 -4.80
N TYR A 147 -9.99 6.74 -3.85
CA TYR A 147 -10.53 7.60 -2.81
C TYR A 147 -9.97 9.03 -2.88
N ASP A 148 -10.77 9.97 -2.40
CA ASP A 148 -10.33 11.27 -1.92
C ASP A 148 -10.19 11.19 -0.39
N LEU A 149 -9.08 11.64 0.18
CA LEU A 149 -8.83 11.60 1.64
C LEU A 149 -9.88 12.32 2.48
N ARG A 150 -10.71 13.16 1.86
CA ARG A 150 -11.79 13.90 2.52
C ARG A 150 -13.13 13.16 2.53
N SER A 151 -13.23 12.04 1.81
CA SER A 151 -14.46 11.28 1.60
C SER A 151 -14.26 9.83 2.04
N ASP A 152 -15.24 9.29 2.75
CA ASP A 152 -15.33 7.88 3.10
C ASP A 152 -15.88 7.01 1.97
N LYS A 153 -16.38 7.63 0.90
CA LYS A 153 -16.88 6.96 -0.31
C LYS A 153 -15.84 6.96 -1.43
N PRO A 154 -15.70 5.85 -2.18
CA PRO A 154 -14.80 5.80 -3.31
C PRO A 154 -15.32 6.70 -4.44
N LEU A 155 -14.40 7.40 -5.09
CA LEU A 155 -14.65 8.12 -6.33
C LEU A 155 -14.89 7.16 -7.50
N LEU A 156 -14.15 6.06 -7.52
CA LEU A 156 -14.21 5.05 -8.58
C LEU A 156 -13.86 3.67 -8.03
N VAL A 157 -14.56 2.65 -8.50
CA VAL A 157 -14.26 1.24 -8.23
C VAL A 157 -13.98 0.56 -9.55
N LYS A 158 -12.81 -0.08 -9.66
CA LYS A 158 -12.37 -0.79 -10.87
C LYS A 158 -12.13 -2.25 -10.56
N ASP A 159 -12.82 -3.14 -11.26
CA ASP A 159 -12.69 -4.58 -11.08
C ASP A 159 -11.76 -5.22 -12.13
N HIS A 160 -10.88 -6.09 -11.66
CA HIS A 160 -10.02 -6.93 -12.49
C HIS A 160 -10.73 -8.17 -13.05
N GLN A 161 -11.81 -8.64 -12.42
CA GLN A 161 -12.65 -9.78 -12.82
C GLN A 161 -12.00 -11.16 -12.72
N TYR A 162 -10.71 -11.24 -12.36
CA TYR A 162 -10.02 -12.51 -12.14
C TYR A 162 -10.10 -12.99 -10.68
N GLU A 163 -10.67 -12.19 -9.77
CA GLU A 163 -10.74 -12.49 -8.33
C GLU A 163 -9.36 -12.76 -7.69
N LEU A 164 -8.31 -12.18 -8.28
CA LEU A 164 -6.93 -12.28 -7.81
C LEU A 164 -6.52 -11.00 -7.08
N PRO A 165 -5.62 -11.09 -6.08
CA PRO A 165 -5.19 -9.93 -5.31
C PRO A 165 -4.47 -8.92 -6.19
N ILE A 166 -4.85 -7.65 -6.04
CA ILE A 166 -4.09 -6.55 -6.65
C ILE A 166 -2.71 -6.49 -6.01
N LYS A 167 -1.67 -6.62 -6.84
CA LYS A 167 -0.26 -6.63 -6.44
C LYS A 167 0.31 -5.23 -6.31
N SER A 168 0.03 -4.38 -7.29
CA SER A 168 0.53 -3.01 -7.29
C SER A 168 -0.40 -2.05 -8.02
N VAL A 169 -0.34 -0.78 -7.59
CA VAL A 169 -1.08 0.32 -8.20
C VAL A 169 -0.13 1.50 -8.35
N HIS A 170 -0.06 2.04 -9.56
CA HIS A 170 0.76 3.19 -9.90
C HIS A 170 -0.05 4.25 -10.64
N PHE A 171 0.30 5.50 -10.39
CA PHE A 171 -0.29 6.64 -11.07
C PHE A 171 0.68 7.18 -12.11
N GLN A 172 0.16 7.44 -13.30
CA GLN A 172 0.84 8.20 -14.34
C GLN A 172 0.12 9.52 -14.55
N ASP A 173 0.59 10.55 -13.84
CA ASP A 173 -0.09 11.84 -13.74
C ASP A 173 -0.07 12.63 -15.04
N SER A 174 0.94 12.44 -15.91
CA SER A 174 1.05 13.16 -17.19
C SER A 174 -0.10 12.83 -18.17
N LEU A 175 -0.71 11.65 -18.03
CA LEU A 175 -1.77 11.15 -18.91
C LEU A 175 -3.09 10.91 -18.16
N ASP A 176 -3.16 11.26 -16.87
CA ASP A 176 -4.28 10.91 -15.98
C ASP A 176 -4.62 9.41 -16.02
N LEU A 177 -3.60 8.55 -16.04
CA LEU A 177 -3.74 7.10 -16.09
C LEU A 177 -3.40 6.45 -14.75
N ILE A 178 -4.09 5.36 -14.45
CA ILE A 178 -3.79 4.46 -13.35
C ILE A 178 -3.44 3.10 -13.95
N LEU A 179 -2.32 2.56 -13.48
CA LEU A 179 -1.90 1.19 -13.75
C LEU A 179 -2.20 0.37 -12.51
N SER A 180 -3.00 -0.67 -12.66
CA SER A 180 -3.25 -1.65 -11.63
C SER A 180 -2.89 -3.03 -12.15
N ALA A 181 -2.22 -3.82 -11.34
CA ALA A 181 -1.76 -5.16 -11.71
C ALA A 181 -2.26 -6.19 -10.70
N ASP A 182 -2.83 -7.28 -11.21
CA ASP A 182 -2.92 -8.53 -10.47
C ASP A 182 -1.83 -9.50 -10.99
N SER A 183 -1.88 -10.78 -10.62
CA SER A 183 -0.86 -11.73 -11.07
C SER A 183 -0.97 -12.13 -12.55
N ARG A 184 -2.07 -11.86 -13.24
CA ARG A 184 -2.31 -12.29 -14.64
C ARG A 184 -2.43 -11.14 -15.63
N ILE A 185 -2.90 -9.97 -15.21
CA ILE A 185 -3.19 -8.84 -16.09
C ILE A 185 -2.75 -7.52 -15.45
N ILE A 186 -2.22 -6.64 -16.30
CA ILE A 186 -2.05 -5.22 -15.99
C ILE A 186 -3.15 -4.46 -16.73
N LYS A 187 -3.99 -3.74 -15.99
CA LYS A 187 -4.99 -2.83 -16.56
C LYS A 187 -4.49 -1.40 -16.44
N ILE A 188 -4.54 -0.68 -17.56
CA ILE A 188 -4.26 0.75 -17.62
C ILE A 188 -5.58 1.45 -17.93
N TRP A 189 -5.99 2.37 -17.06
CA TRP A 189 -7.31 3.01 -17.15
C TRP A 189 -7.25 4.47 -16.71
N ASN A 190 -8.17 5.28 -17.24
CA ASN A 190 -8.16 6.71 -16.97
C ASN A 190 -8.73 7.01 -15.57
N LYS A 191 -7.97 7.78 -14.78
CA LYS A 191 -8.26 8.14 -13.38
C LYS A 191 -9.63 8.78 -13.19
N ASN A 192 -10.03 9.65 -14.11
CA ASN A 192 -11.24 10.47 -13.99
C ASN A 192 -12.50 9.75 -14.51
N SER A 193 -12.37 8.97 -15.58
CA SER A 193 -13.51 8.33 -16.25
C SER A 193 -13.67 6.83 -15.97
N GLY A 194 -12.63 6.16 -15.45
CA GLY A 194 -12.62 4.70 -15.23
C GLY A 194 -12.55 3.87 -16.51
N LYS A 195 -12.52 4.52 -17.68
CA LYS A 195 -12.44 3.84 -18.98
C LYS A 195 -11.08 3.17 -19.14
N ILE A 196 -11.11 1.94 -19.63
CA ILE A 196 -9.88 1.18 -19.91
C ILE A 196 -9.20 1.85 -21.10
N PHE A 197 -7.92 2.15 -20.93
CA PHE A 197 -7.05 2.60 -22.00
C PHE A 197 -6.44 1.38 -22.72
N THR A 198 -5.83 0.47 -21.96
CA THR A 198 -5.32 -0.80 -22.48
C THR A 198 -5.21 -1.86 -21.37
N SER A 199 -5.02 -3.11 -21.77
CA SER A 199 -4.74 -4.25 -20.91
C SER A 199 -3.57 -5.04 -21.45
N LEU A 200 -2.69 -5.51 -20.56
CA LEU A 200 -1.53 -6.32 -20.89
C LEU A 200 -1.64 -7.67 -20.16
N GLU A 201 -1.62 -8.75 -20.91
CA GLU A 201 -1.69 -10.13 -20.40
C GLU A 201 -0.37 -10.84 -20.72
N PRO A 202 0.60 -10.86 -19.79
CA PRO A 202 1.83 -11.62 -19.97
C PRO A 202 1.60 -13.13 -19.89
N GLU A 203 2.52 -13.91 -20.47
CA GLU A 203 2.46 -15.39 -20.43
C GLU A 203 2.74 -15.99 -19.04
N HIS A 204 3.33 -15.20 -18.14
CA HIS A 204 3.75 -15.63 -16.80
C HIS A 204 3.21 -14.72 -15.71
N ASP A 205 3.13 -15.27 -14.50
CA ASP A 205 2.59 -14.55 -13.35
C ASP A 205 3.43 -13.32 -12.98
N ILE A 206 2.73 -12.23 -12.69
CA ILE A 206 3.29 -10.94 -12.29
C ILE A 206 3.38 -10.90 -10.76
N ASN A 207 4.55 -10.52 -10.24
CA ASN A 207 4.75 -10.30 -8.81
C ASN A 207 4.63 -8.82 -8.42
N ASP A 208 5.12 -7.93 -9.28
CA ASP A 208 5.10 -6.49 -9.07
C ASP A 208 5.27 -5.76 -10.42
N VAL A 209 4.93 -4.48 -10.46
CA VAL A 209 5.09 -3.59 -11.60
C VAL A 209 5.69 -2.29 -11.10
N CYS A 210 6.54 -1.64 -11.89
CA CYS A 210 7.04 -0.31 -11.56
C CYS A 210 7.04 0.55 -12.83
N LEU A 211 6.63 1.81 -12.67
CA LEU A 211 6.71 2.80 -13.74
C LEU A 211 8.09 3.44 -13.76
N TYR A 212 8.65 3.57 -14.96
CA TYR A 212 9.81 4.44 -15.12
C TYR A 212 9.37 5.91 -14.97
N PRO A 213 10.03 6.71 -14.12
CA PRO A 213 9.64 8.10 -13.94
C PRO A 213 9.69 8.89 -15.25
N SER A 214 8.65 9.67 -15.53
CA SER A 214 8.57 10.60 -16.67
C SER A 214 8.63 9.96 -18.08
N SER A 215 8.26 8.68 -18.23
CA SER A 215 8.11 8.01 -19.55
C SER A 215 6.70 8.03 -20.12
#